data_AF-A0A0C3BYL5-F1
#
_entry.id   AF-A0A0C3BYL5-F1
#
_cell.length_a   1.000
_cell.length_b   1.000
_cell.length_c   1.000
_cell.angle_alpha   90.00
_cell.angle_beta   90.00
_cell.angle_gamma   90.00
#
_symmetry.space_group_name_H-M   'P 1'
#
loop_
_entity.id
_entity.type
_entity.pdbx_description
1 polymer ?
#
loop_
_entity_poly.entity_id
_entity_poly.type
_entity_poly.pdbx_seq_one_letter_code
_entity_poly.pdbx_strand_id
1 'polypeptide(L)'
;HHSISSRALCEPATNPPLPFLTISSSHLPWFIKVYPSNNSYVTVEDVLSSIYRSLRTNITPSEFSTFQTPNDQRRATRAYEQRYRRQRSVRVYEEEKRGGMKRVDFLMGHTQFLGIS
;
A
#
# COMPACT_ATOMS: atom_id res chain seq x y z
N HIS A 1 19.26 4.44 -5.28
CA HIS A 1 18.36 3.30 -4.98
C HIS A 1 19.19 2.03 -4.95
N HIS A 2 19.40 1.44 -3.77
CA HIS A 2 20.03 0.12 -3.69
C HIS A 2 18.95 -0.94 -3.93
N SER A 3 19.19 -1.86 -4.86
CA SER A 3 18.32 -3.02 -5.06
C SER A 3 18.44 -3.96 -3.85
N ILE A 4 17.31 -4.39 -3.30
CA ILE A 4 17.30 -5.44 -2.29
C ILE A 4 17.73 -6.74 -2.98
N SER A 5 18.66 -7.48 -2.37
CA SER A 5 19.12 -8.75 -2.95
C SER A 5 18.02 -9.80 -2.93
N SER A 6 18.02 -10.71 -3.90
CA SER A 6 17.07 -11.83 -3.93
C SER A 6 17.14 -12.68 -2.65
N ARG A 7 18.34 -12.86 -2.08
CA ARG A 7 18.50 -13.55 -0.80
C ARG A 7 17.73 -12.86 0.32
N ALA A 8 17.88 -11.54 0.46
CA ALA A 8 17.19 -10.77 1.50
C ALA A 8 15.67 -10.77 1.33
N LEU A 9 15.16 -10.85 0.09
CA LEU A 9 13.72 -10.99 -0.17
C LEU A 9 13.16 -12.34 0.33
N CYS A 10 13.96 -13.41 0.27
CA CYS A 10 13.57 -14.74 0.73
C CYS A 10 13.75 -14.96 2.24
N GLU A 11 14.37 -14.03 2.97
CA GLU A 11 14.54 -14.15 4.41
C GLU A 11 13.19 -14.10 5.15
N PRO A 12 13.06 -14.77 6.31
CA PRO A 12 11.88 -14.63 7.17
C PRO A 12 11.62 -13.16 7.52
N ALA A 13 10.36 -12.74 7.45
CA ALA A 13 9.97 -11.36 7.78
C ALA A 13 10.07 -11.04 9.28
N THR A 14 10.07 -12.07 10.14
CA THR A 14 10.15 -11.96 11.59
C THR A 14 11.09 -13.00 12.16
N ASN A 15 11.60 -12.74 13.35
CA ASN A 15 12.33 -13.72 14.16
C ASN A 15 11.65 -13.83 15.54
N PRO A 16 11.01 -14.96 15.89
CA PRO A 16 10.94 -16.21 15.12
C PRO A 16 10.08 -16.08 13.83
N PRO A 17 10.30 -16.95 12.82
CA PRO A 17 9.48 -16.98 11.60
C PRO A 17 8.01 -17.27 11.89
N LEU A 18 7.10 -16.48 11.31
CA LEU A 18 5.66 -16.62 11.51
C LEU A 18 4.94 -17.07 10.24
N PRO A 19 3.90 -17.92 10.33
CA PRO A 19 3.14 -18.41 9.17
C PRO A 19 2.11 -17.39 8.65
N PHE A 20 1.91 -16.28 9.36
CA PHE A 20 0.91 -15.27 9.04
C PHE A 20 1.26 -13.94 9.72
N LEU A 21 1.04 -12.83 9.03
CA LEU A 21 1.12 -11.49 9.62
C LEU A 21 -0.13 -10.67 9.31
N THR A 22 -0.51 -9.79 10.24
CA THR A 22 -1.50 -8.74 10.02
C THR A 22 -0.83 -7.40 10.25
N ILE A 23 -0.84 -6.55 9.23
CA ILE A 23 -0.26 -5.20 9.29
C ILE A 23 -1.41 -4.20 9.39
N SER A 24 -1.33 -3.30 10.37
CA SER A 24 -2.24 -2.18 10.57
C SER A 24 -1.51 -0.85 10.35
N SER A 25 -2.28 0.20 10.06
CA SER A 25 -1.76 1.57 9.99
C SER A 25 -2.83 2.52 10.50
N SER A 26 -2.45 3.56 11.24
CA SER A 26 -3.37 4.62 11.64
C SER A 26 -3.97 5.39 10.46
N HIS A 27 -3.35 5.29 9.28
CA HIS A 27 -3.82 5.93 8.05
C HIS A 27 -4.71 5.03 7.19
N LEU A 28 -4.84 3.75 7.53
CA LEU A 28 -5.61 2.78 6.75
C LEU A 28 -6.67 2.14 7.63
N PRO A 29 -7.96 2.22 7.30
CA PRO A 29 -9.01 1.58 8.09
C PRO A 29 -9.07 0.06 7.89
N TRP A 30 -8.27 -0.50 6.97
CA TRP A 30 -8.18 -1.93 6.70
C TRP A 30 -6.85 -2.53 7.18
N PHE A 31 -6.92 -3.78 7.58
CA PHE A 31 -5.75 -4.61 7.82
C PHE A 31 -5.20 -5.18 6.51
N ILE A 32 -3.88 -5.25 6.40
CA ILE A 32 -3.19 -5.96 5.33
C ILE A 32 -2.81 -7.34 5.88
N LYS A 33 -3.49 -8.37 5.38
CA LYS A 33 -3.20 -9.76 5.71
C LYS A 33 -2.07 -10.26 4.82
N VAL A 34 -1.06 -10.88 5.41
CA VAL A 34 0.11 -11.41 4.71
C VAL A 34 0.20 -12.90 4.98
N TYR A 35 0.23 -13.66 3.89
CA TYR A 35 0.40 -15.11 3.90
C TYR A 35 1.66 -15.48 3.12
N PRO A 36 2.33 -16.57 3.48
CA PRO A 36 3.49 -17.03 2.74
C PRO A 36 3.08 -17.54 1.36
N SER A 37 3.86 -17.21 0.33
CA SER A 37 3.58 -17.67 -1.04
C SER A 37 4.09 -19.10 -1.29
N ASN A 38 5.32 -19.40 -0.85
CA ASN A 38 6.03 -20.64 -1.22
C ASN A 38 6.67 -21.38 -0.03
N ASN A 39 6.57 -20.83 1.19
CA ASN A 39 7.24 -21.34 2.38
C ASN A 39 6.24 -21.62 3.51
N SER A 40 6.70 -22.21 4.62
CA SER A 40 5.90 -22.35 5.84
C SER A 40 5.81 -21.06 6.69
N TYR A 41 6.55 -20.02 6.30
CA TYR A 41 6.63 -18.73 7.00
C TYR A 41 6.63 -17.57 6.02
N VAL A 42 6.16 -16.42 6.49
CA VAL A 42 6.10 -15.17 5.73
C VAL A 42 7.51 -14.62 5.51
N THR A 43 7.82 -14.32 4.25
CA THR A 43 9.11 -13.72 3.84
C THR A 43 9.01 -12.20 3.71
N VAL A 44 10.17 -11.54 3.60
CA VAL A 44 10.25 -10.10 3.29
C VAL A 44 9.54 -9.79 1.96
N GLU A 45 9.68 -10.65 0.96
CA GLU A 45 8.98 -10.51 -0.33
C GLU A 45 7.45 -10.56 -0.16
N ASP A 46 6.94 -11.51 0.63
CA ASP A 46 5.50 -11.65 0.89
C ASP A 46 4.93 -10.38 1.54
N VAL A 47 5.65 -9.80 2.50
CA VAL A 47 5.29 -8.54 3.17
C VAL A 47 5.24 -7.38 2.17
N LEU A 48 6.33 -7.14 1.45
CA LEU A 48 6.42 -6.02 0.51
C LEU A 48 5.38 -6.16 -0.61
N SER A 49 5.19 -7.37 -1.13
CA SER A 49 4.21 -7.67 -2.17
C SER A 49 2.78 -7.47 -1.68
N SER A 50 2.46 -7.91 -0.46
CA SER A 50 1.12 -7.77 0.11
C SER A 50 0.78 -6.30 0.38
N ILE A 51 1.74 -5.53 0.92
CA ILE A 51 1.58 -4.08 1.08
C ILE A 51 1.35 -3.42 -0.28
N TYR A 52 2.22 -3.70 -1.26
CA TYR A 52 2.12 -3.12 -2.60
C TYR A 52 0.78 -3.42 -3.28
N ARG A 53 0.34 -4.68 -3.26
CA ARG A 53 -0.94 -5.11 -3.85
C ARG A 53 -2.12 -4.46 -3.14
N SER A 54 -2.13 -4.44 -1.81
CA SER A 54 -3.20 -3.82 -1.01
C SER A 54 -3.31 -2.31 -1.28
N LEU A 55 -2.18 -1.59 -1.31
CA LEU A 55 -2.18 -0.15 -1.55
C LEU A 55 -2.63 0.22 -2.98
N ARG A 56 -2.51 -0.70 -3.94
CA ARG A 56 -2.98 -0.51 -5.32
C ARG A 56 -4.45 -0.84 -5.54
N THR A 57 -5.13 -1.41 -4.55
CA THR A 57 -6.56 -1.71 -4.65
C THR A 57 -7.36 -0.41 -4.71
N ASN A 58 -8.37 -0.40 -5.58
CA ASN A 58 -9.36 0.66 -5.67
C ASN A 58 -10.19 0.77 -4.39
N ILE A 59 -10.53 2.00 -4.01
CA ILE A 59 -11.45 2.21 -2.90
C ILE A 59 -12.91 2.20 -3.38
N THR A 60 -13.82 1.86 -2.48
CA THR A 60 -15.27 2.04 -2.70
C THR A 60 -15.75 3.42 -2.24
N PRO A 61 -16.93 3.89 -2.69
CA PRO A 61 -17.56 5.09 -2.13
C PRO A 61 -17.83 4.98 -0.62
N SER A 62 -18.16 3.78 -0.13
CA SER A 62 -18.35 3.55 1.30
C SER A 62 -17.04 3.72 2.07
N GLU A 63 -15.92 3.17 1.58
CA GLU A 63 -14.59 3.41 2.16
C GLU A 63 -14.23 4.90 2.14
N PHE A 64 -14.52 5.63 1.06
CA PHE A 64 -14.31 7.08 1.03
C PHE A 64 -15.14 7.83 2.09
N SER A 65 -16.35 7.38 2.38
CA SER A 65 -17.19 7.98 3.42
C SER A 65 -16.70 7.71 4.86
N THR A 66 -15.73 6.81 5.06
CA THR A 66 -15.17 6.49 6.40
C THR A 66 -14.24 7.58 6.95
N PHE A 67 -13.78 8.52 6.12
CA PHE A 67 -12.96 9.63 6.60
C PHE A 67 -13.73 10.45 7.65
N GLN A 68 -13.12 10.60 8.84
CA GLN A 68 -13.74 11.27 9.97
C GLN A 68 -13.96 12.77 9.75
N THR A 69 -13.11 13.39 8.92
CA THR A 69 -13.16 14.83 8.66
C THR A 69 -13.24 15.14 7.16
N PRO A 70 -13.96 16.21 6.76
CA PRO A 70 -13.92 16.70 5.39
C PRO A 70 -12.51 17.12 4.94
N ASN A 71 -11.63 17.47 5.89
CA ASN A 71 -10.26 17.82 5.59
C ASN A 71 -9.44 16.61 5.10
N ASP A 72 -9.62 15.46 5.74
CA ASP A 72 -8.96 14.22 5.34
C ASP A 72 -9.44 13.72 3.99
N GLN A 73 -10.75 13.85 3.71
CA GLN A 73 -11.29 13.62 2.37
C GLN A 73 -10.58 14.48 1.31
N ARG A 74 -10.45 15.79 1.56
CA ARG A 74 -9.74 16.70 0.64
C ARG A 74 -8.27 16.33 0.47
N ARG A 75 -7.58 15.94 1.55
CA ARG A 75 -6.17 15.51 1.50
C ARG A 75 -6.00 14.23 0.69
N ALA A 76 -6.88 13.25 0.87
CA ALA A 76 -6.86 12.00 0.11
C ALA A 76 -7.17 12.26 -1.38
N THR A 77 -8.17 13.10 -1.68
CA THR A 77 -8.47 13.53 -3.06
C THR A 77 -7.27 14.22 -3.70
N ARG A 78 -6.57 15.11 -2.96
CA ARG A 78 -5.35 15.75 -3.45
C ARG A 78 -4.23 14.75 -3.73
N ALA A 79 -4.06 13.73 -2.89
CA ALA A 79 -3.08 12.66 -3.11
C ALA A 79 -3.39 11.86 -4.39
N TYR A 80 -4.66 11.51 -4.61
CA TYR A 80 -5.14 10.93 -5.86
C TYR A 80 -4.82 11.81 -7.08
N GLU A 81 -5.12 13.12 -6.99
CA GLU A 81 -4.83 14.05 -8.06
C GLU A 81 -3.34 14.14 -8.39
N GLN A 82 -2.50 14.23 -7.37
CA GLN A 82 -1.05 14.26 -7.54
C GLN A 82 -0.55 12.95 -8.19
N ARG A 83 -1.13 11.80 -7.85
CA ARG A 83 -0.72 10.49 -8.38
C ARG A 83 -0.91 10.36 -9.88
N TYR A 84 -2.02 10.84 -10.44
CA TYR A 84 -2.21 10.81 -11.89
C TYR A 84 -1.53 12.00 -12.59
N ARG A 85 -1.49 13.20 -11.97
CA ARG A 85 -0.84 14.39 -12.58
C ARG A 85 0.68 14.27 -12.75
N ARG A 86 1.36 13.47 -11.93
CA ARG A 86 2.82 13.24 -12.05
C ARG A 86 3.21 12.32 -13.22
N GLN A 87 2.24 11.68 -13.87
CA GLN A 87 2.53 10.74 -14.96
C GLN A 87 2.97 11.52 -16.21
N ARG A 88 4.15 11.18 -16.76
CA ARG A 88 4.70 11.85 -17.96
C ARG A 88 4.04 11.39 -19.25
N SER A 89 3.54 10.16 -19.29
CA SER A 89 2.86 9.60 -20.46
C SER A 89 1.37 9.93 -20.40
N VAL A 90 0.84 10.50 -21.48
CA VAL A 90 -0.59 10.80 -21.63
C VAL A 90 -1.44 9.55 -21.43
N ARG A 91 -1.00 8.42 -21.97
CA ARG A 91 -1.70 7.14 -21.81
C ARG A 91 -1.78 6.74 -20.33
N VAL A 92 -0.65 6.77 -19.62
CA VAL A 92 -0.59 6.38 -18.20
C VAL A 92 -1.36 7.38 -17.32
N TYR A 93 -1.32 8.66 -17.66
CA TYR A 93 -2.12 9.70 -17.01
C TYR A 93 -3.62 9.38 -17.09
N GLU A 94 -4.13 9.10 -18.29
CA GLU A 94 -5.56 8.81 -18.49
C GLU A 94 -5.96 7.47 -17.85
N GLU A 95 -5.11 6.45 -17.93
CA GLU A 95 -5.35 5.16 -17.26
C GLU A 95 -5.39 5.32 -15.73
N GLU A 96 -4.46 6.07 -15.12
CA GLU A 96 -4.45 6.31 -13.67
C GLU A 96 -5.63 7.18 -13.22
N LYS A 97 -6.02 8.20 -14.02
CA LYS A 97 -7.17 9.07 -13.75
C LYS A 97 -8.48 8.28 -13.86
N ARG A 98 -8.67 7.51 -14.93
CA ARG A 98 -9.86 6.65 -15.09
C ARG A 98 -9.93 5.57 -14.02
N GLY A 99 -8.76 5.10 -13.58
CA GLY A 99 -8.63 4.14 -12.49
C GLY A 99 -9.05 4.68 -11.13
N GLY A 100 -9.32 5.97 -10.95
CA GLY A 100 -9.87 6.52 -9.71
C GLY A 100 -8.98 6.36 -8.47
N MET A 101 -9.59 6.59 -7.31
CA MET A 101 -8.89 6.56 -6.02
C MET A 101 -8.52 5.13 -5.61
N LYS A 102 -7.33 4.99 -5.04
CA LYS A 102 -6.75 3.73 -4.54
C LYS A 102 -6.40 3.89 -3.06
N ARG A 103 -6.23 2.77 -2.37
CA ARG A 103 -5.88 2.73 -0.94
C ARG A 103 -4.60 3.51 -0.62
N VAL A 104 -3.64 3.58 -1.54
CA VAL A 104 -2.44 4.43 -1.38
C VAL A 104 -2.76 5.92 -1.18
N ASP A 105 -3.89 6.41 -1.70
CA ASP A 105 -4.27 7.82 -1.58
C ASP A 105 -4.73 8.16 -0.14
N PHE A 106 -5.11 7.15 0.66
CA PHE A 106 -5.41 7.31 2.10
C PHE A 106 -4.17 7.63 2.93
N LEU A 107 -2.98 7.35 2.39
CA LEU A 107 -1.73 7.75 3.05
C LEU A 107 -1.48 9.25 2.91
N MET A 108 -2.27 10.00 2.13
CA MET A 108 -2.25 11.47 2.09
C MET A 108 -0.84 12.11 1.90
N GLY A 109 0.04 11.43 1.17
CA GLY A 109 1.43 11.87 0.93
C GLY A 109 2.49 11.25 1.85
N HIS A 110 2.10 10.50 2.88
CA HIS A 110 3.01 9.68 3.70
C HIS A 110 3.50 8.47 2.89
N THR A 111 4.60 8.65 2.16
CA THR A 111 5.13 7.67 1.20
C THR A 111 6.40 6.95 1.68
N GLN A 112 6.83 7.23 2.91
CA GLN A 112 7.99 6.59 3.52
C GLN A 112 7.55 5.42 4.40
N PHE A 113 8.10 4.24 4.13
CA PHE A 113 7.96 3.07 4.98
C PHE A 113 9.16 3.00 5.92
N LEU A 114 8.94 3.24 7.21
CA LEU A 114 10.00 3.26 8.23
C LEU A 114 10.21 1.90 8.91
N GLY A 115 9.45 0.89 8.50
CA GLY A 115 9.44 -0.45 9.10
C GLY A 115 8.09 -0.81 9.70
N ILE A 116 8.04 -2.02 10.26
CA ILE A 116 6.93 -2.53 11.08
C ILE A 116 7.52 -2.75 12.48
N SER A 117 6.79 -2.32 13.51
CA SER A 117 7.15 -2.46 14.93
C SER A 117 6.14 -3.36 15.63
#